data_AF-A0A168HIG4-F1
#
_entry.id   AF-A0A168HIG4-F1
#
_cell.length_a   1.000
_cell.length_b   1.000
_cell.length_c   1.000
_cell.angle_alpha   90.00
_cell.angle_beta   90.00
_cell.angle_gamma   90.00
#
_symmetry.space_group_name_H-M   'P 1'
#
loop_
_entity.id
_entity.type
_entity.pdbx_description
1 polymer ?
#
loop_
_entity_poly.entity_id
_entity_poly.type
_entity_poly.pdbx_seq_one_letter_code
_entity_poly.pdbx_strand_id
1 'polypeptide(L)' 'DIPAWLRSLRLHKYNAIFSDCTWQEIVKMSDDDLLKKGVAALGARRKMLKVF' A
#
# COMPACT_ATOMS: atom_id res chain seq x y z
N ASP A 1 -12.63 4.40 -1.31
CA ASP A 1 -12.20 3.09 -1.85
C ASP A 1 -10.70 2.97 -2.03
N ILE A 2 -10.08 2.06 -1.27
CA ILE A 2 -8.66 1.68 -1.45
C ILE A 2 -8.37 1.28 -2.91
N PRO A 3 -9.22 0.50 -3.62
CA PRO A 3 -8.95 0.13 -5.00
C PRO A 3 -8.89 1.29 -5.99
N ALA A 4 -9.76 2.30 -5.83
CA ALA A 4 -9.75 3.48 -6.67
C ALA A 4 -8.50 4.33 -6.42
N TRP A 5 -8.12 4.47 -5.15
CA TRP A 5 -6.93 5.23 -4.75
C TRP A 5 -5.61 4.56 -5.17
N LEU A 6 -5.47 3.24 -4.98
CA LEU A 6 -4.32 2.51 -5.50
C LEU A 6 -4.23 2.60 -7.02
N ARG A 7 -5.36 2.69 -7.73
CA ARG A 7 -5.38 2.90 -9.18
C ARG A 7 -4.86 4.28 -9.57
N SER A 8 -5.22 5.35 -8.87
CA SER A 8 -4.67 6.71 -9.12
C SER A 8 -3.16 6.79 -8.88
N LEU A 9 -2.65 6.04 -7.90
CA LEU A 9 -1.22 5.96 -7.60
C LEU A 9 -0.45 4.97 -8.50
N ARG A 10 -1.12 4.27 -9.42
CA ARG A 10 -0.56 3.17 -10.22
C ARG A 10 0.00 2.02 -9.38
N LEU A 11 -0.60 1.79 -8.21
CA LEU A 11 -0.29 0.73 -7.26
C LEU A 11 -1.39 -0.35 -7.18
N HIS A 12 -2.36 -0.33 -8.12
CA HIS A 12 -3.50 -1.25 -8.16
C HIS A 12 -3.14 -2.73 -8.22
N LYS A 13 -1.90 -3.08 -8.58
CA LYS A 13 -1.40 -4.46 -8.47
C LYS A 13 -1.40 -5.01 -7.04
N TYR A 14 -1.36 -4.13 -6.04
CA TYR A 14 -1.36 -4.49 -4.63
C TYR A 14 -2.77 -4.53 -4.02
N ASN A 15 -3.84 -4.38 -4.81
CA ASN A 15 -5.21 -4.43 -4.30
C ASN A 15 -5.50 -5.69 -3.49
N ALA A 16 -5.04 -6.85 -3.96
CA ALA A 16 -5.22 -8.12 -3.26
C ALA A 16 -4.44 -8.20 -1.93
N ILE A 17 -3.41 -7.37 -1.72
CA ILE A 17 -2.65 -7.31 -0.46
C ILE A 17 -3.39 -6.47 0.59
N PHE A 18 -4.20 -5.52 0.13
CA PHE A 18 -4.91 -4.55 0.97
C PHE A 18 -6.43 -4.73 0.93
N SER A 19 -6.94 -5.81 0.36
CA SER A 19 -8.38 -6.10 0.27
C SER A 19 -9.04 -6.19 1.65
N ASP A 20 -8.31 -6.72 2.61
CA ASP A 20 -8.79 -6.92 3.99
C ASP A 20 -8.32 -5.82 4.95
N CYS A 21 -7.66 -4.78 4.45
CA CYS A 21 -7.22 -3.66 5.26
C CYS A 21 -8.11 -2.45 5.07
N THR A 22 -8.26 -1.70 6.14
CA THR A 22 -8.82 -0.35 6.12
C THR A 22 -7.73 0.66 5.78
N TRP A 23 -8.12 1.81 5.22
CA TRP A 23 -7.16 2.85 4.84
C TRP A 23 -6.38 3.38 6.06
N GLN A 24 -7.01 3.38 7.24
CA GLN A 24 -6.41 3.79 8.51
C GLN A 24 -5.27 2.87 8.94
N GLU A 25 -5.41 1.56 8.69
CA GLU A 25 -4.35 0.60 8.96
C GLU A 25 -3.19 0.80 8.00
N ILE A 26 -3.47 1.05 6.72
CA ILE A 26 -2.42 1.25 5.71
C ILE A 26 -1.60 2.52 6.00
N VAL A 27 -2.24 3.60 6.44
CA VAL A 27 -1.55 4.84 6.84
C VAL A 27 -0.62 4.65 8.03
N LYS A 28 -0.93 3.70 8.93
CA LYS A 28 -0.09 3.39 10.10
C LYS A 28 1.05 2.41 9.80
N MET A 29 1.12 1.84 8.60
CA MET A 29 2.14 0.85 8.25
C MET A 29 3.52 1.49 8.04
N SER A 30 4.54 0.84 8.57
CA SER A 30 5.94 1.17 8.31
C SER A 30 6.46 0.47 7.04
N ASP A 31 7.69 0.82 6.60
CA ASP A 31 8.34 0.13 5.45
C ASP A 31 8.43 -1.39 5.67
N ASP A 32 8.69 -1.80 6.91
CA ASP A 32 8.83 -3.21 7.29
C ASP A 32 7.47 -3.93 7.26
N ASP A 33 6.39 -3.27 7.68
CA ASP A 33 5.04 -3.82 7.59
C ASP A 33 4.60 -4.01 6.13
N LEU A 34 4.90 -3.02 5.27
CA LEU A 34 4.64 -3.11 3.84
C LEU A 34 5.47 -4.24 3.19
N LEU A 35 6.71 -4.43 3.62
CA LEU A 35 7.56 -5.52 3.17
C LEU A 35 6.98 -6.88 3.57
N LYS A 36 6.60 -7.05 4.84
CA LYS A 36 5.97 -8.28 5.38
C LYS A 36 4.65 -8.61 4.69
N LYS A 37 3.88 -7.60 4.29
CA LYS A 37 2.65 -7.77 3.51
C LYS A 37 2.88 -8.23 2.06
N GLY A 38 4.12 -8.19 1.55
CA GLY A 38 4.45 -8.62 0.20
C GLY A 38 4.71 -7.47 -0.79
N VAL A 39 4.83 -6.23 -0.32
CA VAL A 39 5.28 -5.10 -1.15
C VAL A 39 6.81 -5.12 -1.26
N ALA A 40 7.35 -6.06 -2.04
CA ALA A 40 8.79 -6.26 -2.19
C ALA A 40 9.52 -5.08 -2.86
N ALA A 41 8.82 -4.33 -3.73
CA ALA A 41 9.44 -3.23 -4.47
C ALA A 41 9.65 -1.98 -3.59
N LEU A 42 10.91 -1.63 -3.32
CA LEU A 42 11.30 -0.46 -2.52
C LEU A 42 10.66 0.84 -3.03
N GLY A 43 10.61 1.04 -4.36
CA GLY A 43 9.98 2.21 -4.96
C GLY A 43 8.48 2.31 -4.66
N ALA A 44 7.77 1.17 -4.60
CA ALA A 44 6.36 1.14 -4.24
C ALA A 44 6.18 1.50 -2.76
N ARG A 45 6.99 0.93 -1.85
CA ARG A 45 6.92 1.24 -0.42
C ARG A 45 7.22 2.70 -0.12
N ARG A 46 8.26 3.28 -0.72
CA ARG A 46 8.57 4.71 -0.60
C ARG A 46 7.44 5.59 -1.14
N LYS A 47 6.82 5.20 -2.25
CA LYS A 47 5.69 5.94 -2.83
C LYS A 47 4.47 5.87 -1.91
N MET A 48 4.22 4.71 -1.34
CA MET A 48 3.20 4.48 -0.32
C MET A 48 3.45 5.40 0.88
N LEU A 49 4.58 5.27 1.56
CA LEU A 49 4.92 6.05 2.77
C LEU A 49 4.92 7.58 2.56
N LYS A 50 5.08 8.06 1.33
CA LYS A 50 5.03 9.50 1.01
C LYS A 50 3.60 10.01 0.81
N VAL A 51 2.69 9.15 0.39
CA VAL A 51 1.30 9.50 0.04
C VAL A 51 0.34 9.16 1.18
N PHE A 52 0.70 8.19 2.01
CA PHE A 52 0.02 7.79 3.24
C PHE A 52 0.27 8.78 4.38
#